data_AF-A0A4Y9IJK3-F1
#
_entry.id   AF-A0A4Y9IJK3-F1
#
_cell.length_a   1.000
_cell.length_b   1.000
_cell.length_c   1.000
_cell.angle_alpha   90.00
_cell.angle_beta   90.00
_cell.angle_gamma   90.00
#
_symmetry.space_group_name_H-M   'P 1'
#
loop_
_entity.id
_entity.type
_entity.pdbx_description
1 polymer ?
#
loop_
_entity_poly.entity_id
_entity_poly.type
_entity_poly.pdbx_seq_one_letter_code
_entity_poly.pdbx_strand_id
1 'polypeptide(L)'
;DDFSKQKIGWGNLSLNSQFTLIDEGYYINAPSAFFCSNDLYLLGLLNSNISSYYIKSLGVTRNGGYFEFKPMFVEQMPIPQIAEYQKDKLIYLTKKIQESRNKHIDTINIEVEVNRLVYDLYQLSIEEVEFLENTIK
;
A
#
# COMPACT_ATOMS: atom_id res chain seq x y z
N ASP A 1 -2.13 -0.99 25.73
CA ASP A 1 -2.65 -2.09 24.89
C ASP A 1 -2.26 -1.79 23.45
N ASP A 2 -1.91 -2.80 22.67
CA ASP A 2 -1.54 -2.62 21.26
C ASP A 2 -2.75 -2.26 20.39
N PHE A 3 -3.95 -2.72 20.78
CA PHE A 3 -5.21 -2.36 20.12
C PHE A 3 -5.58 -0.88 20.23
N SER A 4 -4.96 -0.09 21.09
CA SER A 4 -5.24 1.36 21.19
C SER A 4 -4.22 2.23 20.47
N LYS A 5 -3.07 1.66 20.05
CA LYS A 5 -2.01 2.41 19.34
C LYS A 5 -2.42 2.75 17.90
N GLN A 6 -1.65 3.62 17.25
CA GLN A 6 -1.77 3.87 15.82
C GLN A 6 -1.43 2.61 15.03
N LYS A 7 -2.15 2.37 13.93
CA LYS A 7 -2.04 1.14 13.14
C LYS A 7 -2.04 1.45 11.66
N ILE A 8 -1.51 0.53 10.86
CA ILE A 8 -1.84 0.41 9.44
C ILE A 8 -2.87 -0.70 9.31
N GLY A 9 -4.02 -0.40 8.70
CA GLY A 9 -5.11 -1.36 8.49
C GLY A 9 -5.65 -1.35 7.08
N TRP A 10 -6.36 -2.43 6.73
CA TRP A 10 -6.96 -2.64 5.41
C TRP A 10 -8.17 -3.57 5.51
N GLY A 11 -9.06 -3.49 4.51
CA GLY A 11 -10.19 -4.41 4.37
C GLY A 11 -9.76 -5.74 3.74
N ASN A 12 -10.37 -6.85 4.18
CA ASN A 12 -10.03 -8.17 3.64
C ASN A 12 -10.43 -8.38 2.18
N LEU A 13 -11.52 -7.76 1.70
CA LEU A 13 -11.93 -7.84 0.30
C LEU A 13 -11.77 -6.48 -0.37
N SER A 14 -10.91 -6.40 -1.39
CA SER A 14 -10.76 -5.17 -2.17
C SER A 14 -10.41 -5.47 -3.62
N LEU A 15 -10.73 -4.51 -4.50
CA LEU A 15 -10.29 -4.53 -5.89
C LEU A 15 -8.81 -4.17 -6.02
N ASN A 16 -8.26 -3.35 -5.11
CA ASN A 16 -6.90 -2.83 -5.13
C ASN A 16 -6.35 -2.69 -3.70
N SER A 17 -5.04 -2.47 -3.55
CA SER A 17 -4.45 -2.11 -2.26
C SER A 17 -5.13 -0.86 -1.69
N GLN A 18 -5.65 -0.98 -0.46
CA GLN A 18 -6.35 0.11 0.26
C GLN A 18 -5.89 0.12 1.72
N PHE A 19 -4.59 0.34 1.92
CA PHE A 19 -4.01 0.46 3.25
C PHE A 19 -4.15 1.90 3.76
N THR A 20 -4.49 2.06 5.03
CA THR A 20 -4.65 3.36 5.67
C THR A 20 -4.05 3.38 7.07
N LEU A 21 -3.66 4.57 7.53
CA LEU A 21 -3.48 4.78 8.97
C LEU A 21 -4.82 4.75 9.68
N ILE A 22 -4.80 4.18 10.88
CA ILE A 22 -5.88 4.20 11.86
C ILE A 22 -5.31 4.89 13.08
N ASP A 23 -5.92 6.00 13.46
CA ASP A 23 -5.47 6.83 14.58
C ASP A 23 -5.59 6.09 15.92
N GLU A 24 -4.87 6.61 16.92
CA GLU A 24 -4.94 6.10 18.28
C GLU A 24 -6.36 6.15 18.85
N GLY A 25 -6.72 5.15 19.63
CA GLY A 25 -8.06 5.02 20.22
C GLY A 25 -9.14 4.48 19.27
N TYR A 26 -8.84 4.30 17.98
CA TYR A 26 -9.77 3.64 17.05
C TYR A 26 -9.57 2.12 17.03
N TYR A 27 -10.72 1.42 17.01
CA TYR A 27 -10.82 -0.04 16.94
C TYR A 27 -11.46 -0.44 15.62
N ILE A 28 -10.90 -1.47 14.97
CA ILE A 28 -11.47 -2.04 13.75
C ILE A 28 -12.04 -3.42 14.01
N ASN A 29 -13.16 -3.72 13.35
CA ASN A 29 -13.83 -5.01 13.45
C ASN A 29 -13.40 -5.93 12.29
N ALA A 30 -13.48 -7.24 12.53
CA ALA A 30 -13.40 -8.23 11.47
C ALA A 30 -14.47 -7.97 10.39
N PRO A 31 -14.18 -8.23 9.10
CA PRO A 31 -12.99 -8.93 8.59
C PRO A 31 -11.80 -8.01 8.28
N SER A 32 -11.75 -6.77 8.78
CA SER A 32 -10.57 -5.91 8.57
C SER A 32 -9.36 -6.40 9.35
N ALA A 33 -8.17 -6.20 8.81
CA ALA A 33 -6.91 -6.57 9.43
C ALA A 33 -6.03 -5.34 9.65
N PHE A 34 -5.07 -5.46 10.58
CA PHE A 34 -4.11 -4.41 10.88
C PHE A 34 -2.81 -4.97 11.46
N PHE A 35 -1.78 -4.14 11.45
CA PHE A 35 -0.60 -4.29 12.30
C PHE A 35 -0.24 -2.94 12.96
N CYS A 36 0.37 -2.99 14.14
CA CYS A 36 0.73 -1.79 14.90
C CYS A 36 1.97 -1.13 14.30
N SER A 37 1.76 -0.14 13.44
CA SER A 37 2.81 0.65 12.83
C SER A 37 2.26 2.01 12.40
N ASN A 38 3.13 3.00 12.39
CA ASN A 38 2.90 4.33 11.81
C ASN A 38 3.92 4.65 10.72
N ASP A 39 4.60 3.63 10.20
CA ASP A 39 5.63 3.78 9.19
C ASP A 39 5.01 4.17 7.84
N LEU A 40 5.20 5.43 7.48
CA LEU A 40 4.70 6.00 6.23
C LEU A 40 5.45 5.47 5.00
N TYR A 41 6.67 4.96 5.16
CA TYR A 41 7.37 4.27 4.08
C TYR A 41 6.64 2.96 3.74
N LEU A 42 6.30 2.15 4.76
CA LEU A 42 5.50 0.94 4.57
C LEU A 42 4.12 1.25 3.99
N LEU A 43 3.45 2.30 4.49
CA LEU A 43 2.13 2.69 3.97
C LEU A 43 2.17 3.08 2.49
N GLY A 44 3.16 3.87 2.08
CA GLY A 44 3.35 4.27 0.69
C GLY A 44 3.68 3.07 -0.19
N LEU A 45 4.58 2.20 0.28
CA LEU A 45 4.97 0.99 -0.42
C LEU A 45 3.77 0.06 -0.63
N LEU A 46 3.01 -0.28 0.42
CA LEU A 46 1.89 -1.22 0.35
C LEU A 46 0.74 -0.74 -0.56
N ASN A 47 0.59 0.58 -0.73
CA ASN A 47 -0.38 1.18 -1.65
C ASN A 47 0.14 1.33 -3.09
N SER A 48 1.34 0.85 -3.41
CA SER A 48 1.86 0.84 -4.78
C SER A 48 1.21 -0.24 -5.66
N ASN A 49 1.24 0.01 -6.96
CA ASN A 49 0.79 -0.91 -8.01
C ASN A 49 1.50 -2.26 -7.96
N ILE A 50 2.82 -2.30 -7.78
CA ILE A 50 3.57 -3.55 -7.67
C ILE A 50 3.15 -4.34 -6.42
N SER A 51 2.87 -3.68 -5.30
CA SER A 51 2.39 -4.36 -4.09
C SER A 51 0.99 -4.94 -4.29
N SER A 52 0.10 -4.18 -4.93
CA SER A 52 -1.23 -4.65 -5.33
C SER A 52 -1.12 -5.89 -6.22
N TYR A 53 -0.30 -5.83 -7.27
CA TYR A 53 -0.06 -6.97 -8.16
C TYR A 53 0.50 -8.19 -7.42
N TYR A 54 1.57 -8.01 -6.63
CA TYR A 54 2.22 -9.10 -5.92
C TYR A 54 1.27 -9.78 -4.93
N ILE A 55 0.58 -9.02 -4.07
CA ILE A 55 -0.34 -9.59 -3.09
C ILE A 55 -1.49 -10.34 -3.78
N LYS A 56 -2.03 -9.77 -4.87
CA LYS A 56 -3.06 -10.43 -5.67
C LYS A 56 -2.58 -11.73 -6.31
N SER A 57 -1.30 -11.80 -6.71
CA SER A 57 -0.71 -13.01 -7.30
C SER A 57 -0.59 -14.20 -6.32
N LEU A 58 -0.60 -13.92 -5.01
CA LEU A 58 -0.58 -14.94 -3.95
C LEU A 58 -1.98 -15.48 -3.62
N GLY A 59 -3.01 -14.71 -3.93
CA GLY A 59 -4.39 -15.00 -3.59
C GLY A 59 -5.20 -15.62 -4.73
N VAL A 60 -6.48 -15.92 -4.45
CA VAL A 60 -7.46 -16.31 -5.46
C VAL A 60 -8.50 -15.20 -5.64
N THR A 61 -8.89 -14.96 -6.89
CA THR A 61 -9.97 -14.03 -7.22
C THR A 61 -11.31 -14.57 -6.74
N ARG A 62 -12.16 -13.69 -6.21
CA ARG A 62 -13.54 -13.96 -5.81
C ARG A 62 -14.53 -13.40 -6.84
N ASN A 63 -15.82 -13.71 -6.65
CA ASN A 63 -16.89 -13.16 -7.50
C ASN A 63 -16.80 -11.63 -7.59
N GLY A 64 -16.96 -11.09 -8.80
CA GLY A 64 -16.89 -9.65 -9.06
C GLY A 64 -15.47 -9.07 -9.13
N GLY A 65 -14.43 -9.91 -9.22
CA GLY A 65 -13.05 -9.45 -9.37
C GLY A 65 -12.37 -9.01 -8.07
N TYR A 66 -13.01 -9.22 -6.92
CA TYR A 66 -12.44 -8.91 -5.62
C TYR A 66 -11.30 -9.87 -5.26
N PHE A 67 -10.29 -9.34 -4.58
CA PHE A 67 -9.17 -10.11 -4.05
C PHE A 67 -9.20 -10.12 -2.53
N GLU A 68 -8.76 -11.24 -1.94
CA GLU A 68 -8.60 -11.37 -0.50
C GLU A 68 -7.22 -10.90 -0.05
N PHE A 69 -7.13 -9.74 0.61
CA PHE A 69 -5.92 -9.23 1.24
C PHE A 69 -5.77 -9.83 2.64
N LYS A 70 -5.54 -11.14 2.73
CA LYS A 70 -5.29 -11.79 4.03
C LYS A 70 -3.91 -11.41 4.59
N PRO A 71 -3.75 -11.30 5.92
CA PRO A 71 -2.45 -11.02 6.55
C PRO A 71 -1.33 -11.91 6.04
N MET A 72 -1.58 -13.22 5.86
CA MET A 72 -0.59 -14.17 5.34
C MET A 72 -0.03 -13.84 3.95
N PHE A 73 -0.75 -13.06 3.13
CA PHE A 73 -0.27 -12.62 1.81
C PHE A 73 0.44 -11.26 1.92
N VAL A 74 -0.11 -10.36 2.74
CA VAL A 74 0.48 -9.03 3.00
C VAL A 74 1.86 -9.18 3.65
N GLU A 75 2.02 -10.12 4.59
CA GLU A 75 3.28 -10.41 5.30
C GLU A 75 4.38 -10.97 4.38
N GLN A 76 4.03 -11.46 3.19
CA GLN A 76 5.01 -11.94 2.20
C GLN A 76 5.61 -10.82 1.35
N MET A 77 5.05 -9.60 1.42
CA MET A 77 5.56 -8.48 0.62
C MET A 77 7.03 -8.19 0.95
N PRO A 78 7.96 -8.32 -0.02
CA PRO A 78 9.36 -8.00 0.21
C PRO A 78 9.50 -6.51 0.52
N ILE A 79 10.14 -6.14 1.63
CA ILE A 79 10.39 -4.73 1.97
C ILE A 79 11.82 -4.36 1.60
N PRO A 80 12.04 -3.49 0.59
CA PRO A 80 13.37 -3.05 0.20
C PRO A 80 14.11 -2.42 1.36
N GLN A 81 15.31 -2.93 1.64
CA GLN A 81 16.21 -2.40 2.66
C GLN A 81 17.07 -1.31 2.03
N ILE A 82 16.67 -0.06 2.27
CA ILE A 82 17.31 1.13 1.69
C ILE A 82 17.77 2.10 2.77
N ALA A 83 18.67 3.01 2.40
CA ALA A 83 19.14 4.04 3.31
C ALA A 83 18.02 5.04 3.68
N GLU A 84 18.10 5.63 4.86
CA GLU A 84 17.02 6.47 5.41
C GLU A 84 16.66 7.66 4.49
N TYR A 85 17.68 8.31 3.93
CA TYR A 85 17.48 9.43 2.98
C TYR A 85 16.71 9.02 1.72
N GLN A 86 16.74 7.74 1.34
CA GLN A 86 15.99 7.23 0.19
C GLN A 86 14.52 6.98 0.56
N LYS A 87 14.23 6.65 1.83
CA LYS A 87 12.85 6.53 2.35
C LYS A 87 12.16 7.88 2.43
N ASP A 88 12.90 8.95 2.75
CA ASP A 88 12.35 10.30 2.95
C ASP A 88 11.47 10.77 1.79
N LYS A 89 11.87 10.48 0.55
CA LYS A 89 11.08 10.87 -0.62
C LYS A 89 9.72 10.16 -0.68
N LEU A 90 9.68 8.85 -0.44
CA LEU A 90 8.43 8.08 -0.43
C LEU A 90 7.56 8.48 0.76
N ILE A 91 8.16 8.71 1.93
CA ILE A 91 7.46 9.21 3.13
C ILE A 91 6.81 10.56 2.84
N TYR A 92 7.55 11.49 2.21
CA TYR A 92 7.05 12.80 1.85
C TYR A 92 5.83 12.73 0.93
N LEU A 93 5.90 11.93 -0.15
CA LEU A 93 4.77 11.75 -1.07
C LEU A 93 3.58 11.09 -0.38
N THR A 94 3.82 10.12 0.50
CA THR A 94 2.76 9.46 1.29
C THR A 94 2.03 10.47 2.18
N LYS A 95 2.75 11.34 2.89
CA LYS A 95 2.15 12.45 3.68
C LYS A 95 1.34 13.38 2.78
N LYS A 96 1.89 13.76 1.62
CA LYS A 96 1.22 14.64 0.67
C LYS A 96 -0.08 14.04 0.15
N ILE A 97 -0.13 12.73 -0.11
CA ILE A 97 -1.37 12.02 -0.48
C ILE A 97 -2.41 12.13 0.64
N GLN A 98 -2.02 11.87 1.90
CA GLN A 98 -2.92 11.97 3.05
C GLN A 98 -3.49 13.39 3.21
N GLU A 99 -2.63 14.40 3.17
CA GLU A 99 -3.03 15.81 3.29
C GLU A 99 -3.96 16.25 2.16
N SER A 100 -3.67 15.85 0.91
CA SER A 100 -4.51 16.15 -0.24
C SER A 100 -5.88 15.48 -0.12
N ARG A 101 -5.94 14.19 0.23
CA ARG A 101 -7.21 13.46 0.40
C ARG A 101 -8.07 14.07 1.51
N ASN A 102 -7.46 14.50 2.62
CA ASN A 102 -8.16 15.22 3.70
C ASN A 102 -8.77 16.56 3.25
N LYS A 103 -8.23 17.15 2.19
CA LYS A 103 -8.76 18.37 1.55
C LYS A 103 -9.65 18.07 0.34
N HIS A 104 -9.99 16.80 0.09
CA HIS A 104 -10.71 16.34 -1.10
C HIS A 104 -10.04 16.72 -2.43
N ILE A 105 -8.70 16.80 -2.43
CA ILE A 105 -7.88 17.06 -3.62
C ILE A 105 -7.46 15.71 -4.22
N ASP A 106 -7.54 15.61 -5.55
CA ASP A 106 -7.12 14.44 -6.32
C ASP A 106 -5.61 14.15 -6.12
N THR A 107 -5.27 12.86 -5.98
CA THR A 107 -3.91 12.41 -5.70
C THR A 107 -3.28 11.58 -6.81
N ILE A 108 -3.92 11.45 -7.98
CA ILE A 108 -3.50 10.54 -9.07
C ILE A 108 -2.05 10.82 -9.48
N ASN A 109 -1.68 12.09 -9.68
CA ASN A 109 -0.31 12.44 -10.08
C ASN A 109 0.74 12.10 -9.02
N ILE A 110 0.38 12.18 -7.74
CA ILE A 110 1.28 11.86 -6.64
C ILE A 110 1.41 10.34 -6.51
N GLU A 111 0.33 9.61 -6.71
CA GLU A 111 0.32 8.13 -6.74
C GLU A 111 1.15 7.58 -7.89
N VAL A 112 1.11 8.22 -9.08
CA VAL A 112 2.01 7.88 -10.19
C VAL A 112 3.47 8.08 -9.82
N GLU A 113 3.81 9.16 -9.11
CA GLU A 113 5.19 9.38 -8.63
C GLU A 113 5.61 8.34 -7.59
N VAL A 114 4.71 7.98 -6.66
CA VAL A 114 4.93 6.90 -5.70
C VAL A 114 5.22 5.58 -6.42
N ASN A 115 4.39 5.21 -7.41
CA ASN A 115 4.58 3.98 -8.17
C ASN A 115 5.94 3.94 -8.87
N ARG A 116 6.33 5.01 -9.56
CA ARG A 116 7.65 5.11 -10.20
C ARG A 116 8.79 4.89 -9.22
N LEU A 117 8.75 5.57 -8.07
CA LEU A 117 9.79 5.40 -7.05
C LEU A 117 9.84 3.97 -6.53
N VAL A 118 8.68 3.37 -6.24
CA VAL A 118 8.63 2.00 -5.75
C VAL A 118 9.14 1.03 -6.81
N TYR A 119 8.87 1.26 -8.09
CA TYR A 119 9.44 0.45 -9.17
C TYR A 119 10.97 0.52 -9.22
N ASP A 120 11.53 1.73 -9.06
CA ASP A 120 12.98 1.92 -8.99
C ASP A 120 13.59 1.17 -7.78
N LEU A 121 12.89 1.12 -6.64
CA LEU A 121 13.34 0.37 -5.45
C LEU A 121 13.45 -1.13 -5.72
N TYR A 122 12.59 -1.69 -6.56
CA TYR A 122 12.64 -3.09 -6.99
C TYR A 122 13.49 -3.32 -8.25
N GLN A 123 14.06 -2.26 -8.83
CA GLN A 123 14.88 -2.32 -10.04
C GLN A 123 14.13 -2.95 -11.23
N LEU A 124 12.84 -2.66 -11.36
CA LEU A 124 12.02 -3.17 -12.46
C LEU A 124 12.51 -2.63 -13.80
N SER A 125 12.52 -3.49 -14.81
CA SER A 125 12.81 -3.08 -16.19
C SER A 125 11.66 -2.27 -16.78
N ILE A 126 11.91 -1.57 -17.90
CA ILE A 126 10.87 -0.83 -18.62
C ILE A 126 9.75 -1.77 -19.04
N GLU A 127 10.08 -2.97 -19.53
CA GLU A 127 9.13 -3.99 -19.96
C GLU A 127 8.27 -4.49 -18.78
N GLU A 128 8.87 -4.66 -17.60
CA GLU A 128 8.14 -5.08 -16.39
C GLU A 128 7.19 -3.98 -15.91
N VAL A 129 7.63 -2.71 -15.93
CA VAL A 129 6.77 -1.57 -15.61
C VAL A 129 5.60 -1.47 -16.60
N GLU A 130 5.86 -1.59 -17.89
CA GLU A 130 4.81 -1.57 -18.92
C GLU A 130 3.81 -2.72 -18.74
N PHE A 131 4.30 -3.91 -18.41
CA PHE A 131 3.44 -5.06 -18.11
C PHE A 131 2.53 -4.78 -16.90
N LEU A 132 3.08 -4.25 -15.80
CA LEU A 132 2.31 -3.92 -14.59
C LEU A 132 1.24 -2.86 -14.86
N GLU A 133 1.60 -1.76 -15.51
CA GLU A 133 0.69 -0.66 -15.81
C GLU A 133 -0.44 -1.05 -16.78
N ASN A 134 -0.23 -2.09 -17.60
CA ASN A 134 -1.28 -2.64 -18.45
C ASN A 134 -2.12 -3.73 -17.76
N THR A 135 -1.58 -4.40 -16.74
CA THR A 135 -2.29 -5.45 -15.98
C THR A 135 -3.21 -4.88 -14.92
N ILE A 136 -2.92 -3.68 -14.39
CA ILE A 136 -3.65 -3.05 -13.29
C ILE A 136 -4.83 -2.16 -13.78
N LYS A 137 -4.93 -1.91 -15.09
CA LYS A 137 -6.08 -1.23 -15.73
C LYS A 137 -7.34 -2.08 -15.71
#